data_AF-A0A840II93-F1
#
_entry.id   AF-A0A840II93-F1
#
_cell.length_a   1.000
_cell.length_b   1.000
_cell.length_c   1.000
_cell.angle_alpha   90.00
_cell.angle_beta   90.00
_cell.angle_gamma   90.00
#
_symmetry.space_group_name_H-M   'P 1'
#
loop_
_entity.id
_entity.type
_entity.pdbx_description
1 polymer ?
#
loop_
_entity_poly.entity_id
_entity_poly.type
_entity_poly.pdbx_seq_one_letter_code
_entity_poly.pdbx_strand_id
1 'polypeptide(L)'
;MARDVAFARVALSVHGFPAEIAHETGSRLGAEARWAAGVRVDRPLAAGDAVTIGGGVFEALHRPGHSESDTVFLDAANGIVISGDHLMRDHASMPMLDRPMDCASGYAEEAARCERLVRYRRSLTASLADLDGFVVPGHGPPFERPREAIASHLAFQDEQARRVLDLFAPGEALSACAVARRLWPRTAFSWPWLSASTIVGLLGRLAADELLVPTPLADGVTGYRPR
;
A
#
# COMPACT_ATOMS: atom_id res chain seq x y z
N MET A 1 15.83 -8.01 5.09
CA MET A 1 16.07 -8.79 3.85
C MET A 1 15.50 -10.20 3.86
N ALA A 2 16.14 -11.21 4.47
CA ALA A 2 15.64 -12.61 4.38
C ALA A 2 14.19 -12.77 4.89
N ARG A 3 13.83 -11.99 5.93
CA ARG A 3 12.47 -11.92 6.47
C ARG A 3 11.46 -11.32 5.49
N ASP A 4 11.82 -10.27 4.77
CA ASP A 4 10.93 -9.60 3.81
C ASP A 4 10.71 -10.47 2.57
N VAL A 5 11.75 -11.18 2.12
CA VAL A 5 11.65 -12.19 1.04
C VAL A 5 10.71 -13.33 1.45
N ALA A 6 10.87 -13.85 2.68
CA ALA A 6 10.01 -14.90 3.20
C ALA A 6 8.55 -14.43 3.33
N PHE A 7 8.34 -13.20 3.83
CA PHE A 7 7.01 -12.60 3.90
C PHE A 7 6.38 -12.47 2.52
N ALA A 8 7.10 -11.92 1.54
CA ALA A 8 6.57 -11.71 0.18
C ALA A 8 6.11 -13.02 -0.47
N ARG A 9 6.88 -14.11 -0.29
CA ARG A 9 6.51 -15.45 -0.77
C ARG A 9 5.23 -15.94 -0.11
N VAL A 10 5.14 -15.86 1.22
CA VAL A 10 3.95 -16.27 1.98
C VAL A 10 2.74 -15.44 1.57
N ALA A 11 2.90 -14.12 1.44
CA ALA A 11 1.81 -13.22 1.07
C ALA A 11 1.24 -13.56 -0.30
N LEU A 12 2.10 -13.76 -1.31
CA LEU A 12 1.66 -14.15 -2.64
C LEU A 12 0.96 -15.52 -2.63
N SER A 13 1.47 -16.50 -1.89
CA SER A 13 0.86 -17.82 -1.77
C SER A 13 -0.53 -17.77 -1.10
N VAL A 14 -0.67 -17.08 0.03
CA VAL A 14 -1.96 -16.90 0.72
C VAL A 14 -3.00 -16.22 -0.17
N HIS A 15 -2.55 -15.38 -1.10
CA HIS A 15 -3.41 -14.67 -2.06
C HIS A 15 -3.58 -15.39 -3.42
N GLY A 16 -3.14 -16.66 -3.50
CA GLY A 16 -3.39 -17.57 -4.62
C GLY A 16 -2.49 -17.36 -5.84
N PHE A 17 -1.37 -16.65 -5.70
CA PHE A 17 -0.40 -16.52 -6.79
C PHE A 17 0.38 -17.84 -6.97
N PRO A 18 0.73 -18.21 -8.22
CA PRO A 18 1.50 -19.43 -8.48
C PRO A 18 2.82 -19.47 -7.69
N ALA A 19 3.23 -20.64 -7.23
CA ALA A 19 4.44 -20.80 -6.41
C ALA A 19 5.71 -20.29 -7.11
N GLU A 20 5.80 -20.47 -8.43
CA GLU A 20 6.90 -19.93 -9.26
C GLU A 20 6.94 -18.39 -9.23
N ILE A 21 5.79 -17.73 -9.38
CA ILE A 21 5.66 -16.28 -9.33
C ILE A 21 5.99 -15.76 -7.92
N ALA A 22 5.52 -16.45 -6.88
CA ALA A 22 5.85 -16.11 -5.49
C ALA A 22 7.37 -16.22 -5.24
N HIS A 23 7.98 -17.31 -5.72
CA HIS A 23 9.41 -17.54 -5.58
C HIS A 23 10.23 -16.46 -6.29
N GLU A 24 9.94 -16.22 -7.58
CA GLU A 24 10.62 -15.23 -8.41
C GLU A 24 10.49 -13.82 -7.83
N THR A 25 9.27 -13.44 -7.42
CA THR A 25 9.01 -12.13 -6.81
C THR A 25 9.84 -11.94 -5.54
N GLY A 26 9.87 -12.94 -4.65
CA GLY A 26 10.70 -12.89 -3.45
C GLY A 26 12.19 -12.78 -3.79
N SER A 27 12.67 -13.51 -4.79
CA SER A 27 14.07 -13.44 -5.23
C SER A 27 14.43 -12.07 -5.81
N ARG A 28 13.54 -11.47 -6.61
CA ARG A 28 13.71 -10.11 -7.15
C ARG A 28 13.76 -9.05 -6.05
N LEU A 29 12.81 -9.08 -5.11
CA LEU A 29 12.80 -8.17 -3.95
C LEU A 29 14.07 -8.34 -3.10
N GLY A 30 14.54 -9.57 -2.90
CA GLY A 30 15.81 -9.83 -2.21
C GLY A 30 17.01 -9.25 -2.95
N ALA A 31 17.03 -9.35 -4.29
CA ALA A 31 18.07 -8.76 -5.11
C ALA A 31 18.02 -7.22 -5.10
N GLU A 32 16.83 -6.61 -5.10
CA GLU A 32 16.64 -5.16 -5.02
C GLU A 32 17.02 -4.62 -3.64
N ALA A 33 16.70 -5.35 -2.57
CA ALA A 33 17.02 -4.94 -1.21
C ALA A 33 18.53 -4.85 -0.94
N ARG A 34 19.40 -5.41 -1.80
CA ARG A 34 20.86 -5.19 -1.70
C ARG A 34 21.24 -3.71 -1.90
N TRP A 35 20.40 -2.95 -2.61
CA TRP A 35 20.58 -1.52 -2.81
C TRP A 35 20.12 -0.71 -1.58
N ALA A 36 19.36 -1.33 -0.68
CA ALA A 36 18.98 -0.78 0.61
C ALA A 36 19.91 -1.35 1.70
N ALA A 37 21.05 -0.68 1.91
CA ALA A 37 21.93 -1.02 3.01
C ALA A 37 21.21 -0.79 4.34
N GLY A 38 21.37 -1.72 5.29
CA GLY A 38 20.94 -1.48 6.66
C GLY A 38 21.67 -0.27 7.22
N VAL A 39 20.92 0.69 7.73
CA VAL A 39 21.47 1.89 8.38
C VAL A 39 21.29 1.80 9.88
N ARG A 40 22.23 2.40 10.64
CA ARG A 40 21.98 2.69 12.05
C ARG A 40 21.06 3.89 12.11
N VAL A 41 19.92 3.74 12.78
CA VAL A 41 19.03 4.86 13.05
C VAL A 41 19.62 5.66 14.21
N ASP A 42 20.03 6.89 13.96
CA ASP A 42 20.57 7.79 15.00
C ASP A 42 19.47 8.39 15.87
N ARG A 43 18.33 8.72 15.25
CA ARG A 43 17.15 9.29 15.93
C ARG A 43 15.86 8.81 15.25
N PRO A 44 14.97 8.09 15.95
CA PRO A 44 13.61 7.86 15.47
C PRO A 44 12.80 9.16 15.55
N LEU A 45 11.88 9.35 14.61
CA LEU A 45 10.94 10.46 14.62
C LEU A 45 9.56 9.96 15.02
N ALA A 46 8.92 10.64 15.97
CA ALA A 46 7.52 10.47 16.29
C ALA A 46 6.66 11.49 15.52
N ALA A 47 5.35 11.23 15.44
CA ALA A 47 4.41 12.22 14.92
C ALA A 47 4.44 13.49 15.78
N GLY A 48 4.50 14.66 15.14
CA GLY A 48 4.63 15.96 15.79
C GLY A 48 6.07 16.39 16.08
N ASP A 49 7.06 15.52 15.87
CA ASP A 49 8.47 15.92 16.01
C ASP A 49 8.84 16.96 14.96
N ALA A 50 9.64 17.95 15.37
CA ALA A 50 10.20 18.93 14.46
C ALA A 50 11.61 18.54 13.99
N VAL A 51 11.92 18.81 12.72
CA VAL A 51 13.24 18.63 12.12
C VAL A 51 13.63 19.89 11.34
N THR A 52 14.82 20.44 11.62
CA THR A 52 15.36 21.55 10.83
C THR A 52 16.11 21.01 9.63
N ILE A 53 15.66 21.39 8.42
CA ILE A 53 16.27 20.96 7.16
C ILE A 53 16.46 22.20 6.28
N GLY A 54 17.70 22.51 5.90
CA GLY A 54 18.00 23.60 4.98
C GLY A 54 17.49 24.99 5.41
N GLY A 55 17.27 25.22 6.71
CA GLY A 55 16.71 26.46 7.26
C GLY A 55 15.20 26.47 7.48
N GLY A 56 14.47 25.48 6.98
CA GLY A 56 13.05 25.25 7.28
C GLY A 56 12.85 24.38 8.52
N VAL A 57 11.69 24.49 9.17
CA VAL A 57 11.29 23.64 10.30
C VAL A 57 10.12 22.78 9.84
N PHE A 58 10.37 21.48 9.75
CA PHE A 58 9.40 20.51 9.27
C PHE A 58 8.83 19.71 10.44
N GLU A 59 7.51 19.70 10.57
CA GLU A 59 6.79 18.77 11.43
C GLU A 59 6.68 17.39 10.74
N ALA A 60 6.98 16.33 11.48
CA ALA A 60 6.82 14.95 11.03
C ALA A 60 5.38 14.49 11.25
N LEU A 61 4.66 14.20 10.17
CA LEU A 61 3.32 13.65 10.18
C LEU A 61 3.38 12.15 9.82
N HIS A 62 3.11 11.27 10.78
CA HIS A 62 3.03 9.84 10.50
C HIS A 62 1.77 9.53 9.68
N ARG A 63 1.95 8.94 8.50
CA ARG A 63 0.92 8.73 7.48
C ARG A 63 0.99 7.32 6.90
N PRO A 64 0.89 6.27 7.75
CA PRO A 64 1.06 4.89 7.30
C PRO A 64 0.02 4.52 6.24
N GLY A 65 0.42 3.74 5.26
CA GLY A 65 -0.49 3.32 4.20
C GLY A 65 0.21 2.76 2.99
N HIS A 66 1.01 3.58 2.30
CA HIS A 66 1.87 3.09 1.24
C HIS A 66 2.94 2.16 1.84
N SER A 67 3.60 2.58 2.93
CA SER A 67 4.35 1.75 3.86
C SER A 67 3.91 1.99 5.31
N GLU A 68 4.31 1.10 6.24
CA GLU A 68 4.02 1.27 7.68
C GLU A 68 4.77 2.46 8.31
N SER A 69 5.86 2.91 7.69
CA SER A 69 6.74 3.96 8.19
C SER A 69 6.58 5.31 7.47
N ASP A 70 5.62 5.42 6.55
CA ASP A 70 5.42 6.66 5.78
C ASP A 70 5.27 7.86 6.69
N THR A 71 6.10 8.86 6.42
CA THR A 71 6.18 10.09 7.18
C THR A 71 6.21 11.25 6.20
N VAL A 72 5.24 12.14 6.32
CA VAL A 72 5.18 13.39 5.55
C VAL A 72 5.83 14.49 6.39
N PHE A 73 6.65 15.32 5.77
CA PHE A 73 7.27 16.46 6.45
C PHE A 73 6.63 17.76 5.98
N LEU A 74 6.06 18.52 6.92
CA LEU A 74 5.34 19.76 6.64
C LEU A 74 6.09 20.95 7.24
N ASP A 75 6.57 21.86 6.39
CA ASP A 75 6.96 23.21 6.79
C ASP A 75 5.78 24.16 6.49
N ALA A 76 4.92 24.33 7.49
CA ALA A 76 3.71 25.15 7.37
C ALA A 76 4.03 26.64 7.18
N ALA A 77 5.17 27.11 7.69
CA ALA A 77 5.56 28.52 7.60
C ALA A 77 5.93 28.91 6.16
N ASN A 78 6.60 28.00 5.44
CA ASN A 78 7.01 28.20 4.06
C ASN A 78 6.07 27.53 3.03
N GLY A 79 5.06 26.77 3.48
CA GLY A 79 4.13 26.06 2.62
C GLY A 79 4.80 24.96 1.81
N ILE A 80 5.75 24.23 2.40
CA ILE A 80 6.48 23.13 1.73
C ILE A 80 6.09 21.80 2.38
N VAL A 81 5.75 20.82 1.54
CA VAL A 81 5.43 19.45 1.95
C VAL A 81 6.37 18.49 1.26
N ILE A 82 7.08 17.65 2.01
CA ILE A 82 7.79 16.50 1.47
C ILE A 82 6.91 15.27 1.73
N SER A 83 6.23 14.78 0.69
CA SER A 83 5.23 13.72 0.84
C SER A 83 5.80 12.31 0.66
N GLY A 84 6.98 12.17 0.05
CA GLY A 84 7.46 10.86 -0.38
C GLY A 84 6.42 10.17 -1.26
N ASP A 85 6.18 8.89 -1.04
CA ASP A 85 5.21 8.10 -1.79
C ASP A 85 3.81 8.15 -1.19
N HIS A 86 3.57 8.92 -0.12
CA HIS A 86 2.22 9.12 0.44
C HIS A 86 1.31 9.88 -0.53
N LEU A 87 1.86 10.82 -1.31
CA LEU A 87 1.09 11.62 -2.25
C LEU A 87 1.92 12.04 -3.45
N MET A 88 1.40 11.76 -4.63
CA MET A 88 1.97 12.14 -5.94
C MET A 88 0.88 12.77 -6.81
N ARG A 89 1.24 13.54 -7.84
CA ARG A 89 0.25 14.13 -8.75
C ARG A 89 -0.14 13.19 -9.89
N ASP A 90 0.87 12.67 -10.58
CA ASP A 90 0.67 12.05 -11.90
C ASP A 90 0.36 10.55 -11.81
N HIS A 91 0.61 9.91 -10.67
CA HIS A 91 0.36 8.48 -10.45
C HIS A 91 -0.25 8.27 -9.07
N ALA A 92 -1.25 7.39 -8.99
CA ALA A 92 -1.84 7.03 -7.71
C ALA A 92 -0.85 6.17 -6.90
N SER A 93 -0.52 6.61 -5.69
CA SER A 93 0.16 5.74 -4.74
C SER A 93 -0.76 4.62 -4.25
N MET A 94 -0.17 3.49 -3.87
CA MET A 94 -0.86 2.27 -3.49
C MET A 94 -0.35 1.72 -2.15
N PRO A 95 -1.19 1.05 -1.35
CA PRO A 95 -0.73 0.40 -0.14
C PRO A 95 0.10 -0.84 -0.45
N MET A 96 1.35 -0.88 0.00
CA MET A 96 2.23 -2.03 -0.22
C MET A 96 1.89 -3.17 0.73
N LEU A 97 2.01 -4.41 0.23
CA LEU A 97 2.00 -5.63 1.05
C LEU A 97 3.28 -5.75 1.87
N ASP A 98 3.69 -4.72 2.59
CA ASP A 98 4.91 -4.77 3.38
C ASP A 98 4.76 -5.66 4.61
N ARG A 99 5.85 -6.34 4.96
CA ARG A 99 5.92 -7.09 6.21
C ARG A 99 5.71 -6.12 7.37
N PRO A 100 4.76 -6.36 8.29
CA PRO A 100 4.62 -5.54 9.49
C PRO A 100 5.95 -5.47 10.25
N MET A 101 6.24 -4.30 10.86
CA MET A 101 7.45 -4.15 11.67
C MET A 101 7.48 -5.15 12.81
N ASP A 102 6.33 -5.34 13.47
CA ASP A 102 6.07 -6.32 14.52
C ASP A 102 5.22 -7.47 13.97
N CYS A 103 5.85 -8.54 13.49
CA CYS A 103 5.13 -9.75 13.08
C CYS A 103 4.83 -10.64 14.29
N ALA A 104 3.80 -10.28 15.07
CA ALA A 104 3.45 -10.99 16.30
C ALA A 104 2.71 -12.32 16.05
N SER A 105 1.92 -12.42 14.97
CA SER A 105 1.05 -13.58 14.70
C SER A 105 1.49 -14.46 13.51
N GLY A 106 2.69 -14.24 12.99
CA GLY A 106 3.25 -15.00 11.86
C GLY A 106 2.83 -14.46 10.49
N TYR A 107 3.62 -14.78 9.46
CA TYR A 107 3.49 -14.12 8.15
C TYR A 107 2.19 -14.41 7.42
N ALA A 108 1.64 -15.62 7.56
CA ALA A 108 0.42 -15.98 6.84
C ALA A 108 -0.79 -15.19 7.35
N GLU A 109 -0.93 -15.08 8.67
CA GLU A 109 -2.01 -14.28 9.28
C GLU A 109 -1.84 -12.79 8.95
N GLU A 110 -0.62 -12.25 9.12
CA GLU A 110 -0.34 -10.85 8.80
C GLU A 110 -0.52 -10.51 7.32
N ALA A 111 -0.21 -11.45 6.41
CA ALA A 111 -0.43 -11.27 4.99
C ALA A 111 -1.91 -11.39 4.60
N ALA A 112 -2.70 -12.16 5.34
CA ALA A 112 -4.14 -12.26 5.15
C ALA A 112 -4.89 -11.00 5.64
N ARG A 113 -4.27 -10.17 6.49
CA ARG A 113 -4.86 -8.89 6.91
C ARG A 113 -4.87 -7.89 5.75
N CYS A 114 -6.07 -7.44 5.38
CA CYS A 114 -6.29 -6.62 4.20
C CYS A 114 -6.64 -5.15 4.50
N GLU A 115 -6.41 -4.69 5.72
CA GLU A 115 -6.77 -3.32 6.15
C GLU A 115 -5.85 -2.22 5.58
N ARG A 116 -4.88 -2.56 4.71
CA ARG A 116 -3.82 -1.64 4.30
C ARG A 116 -4.36 -0.44 3.53
N LEU A 117 -5.29 -0.65 2.60
CA LEU A 117 -5.95 0.46 1.91
C LEU A 117 -6.83 1.29 2.85
N VAL A 118 -7.45 0.67 3.85
CA VAL A 118 -8.23 1.38 4.87
C VAL A 118 -7.33 2.31 5.69
N ARG A 119 -6.17 1.80 6.13
CA ARG A 119 -5.14 2.60 6.83
C ARG A 119 -4.63 3.74 5.96
N TYR A 120 -4.31 3.45 4.70
CA TYR A 120 -3.84 4.46 3.77
C TYR A 120 -4.88 5.55 3.50
N ARG A 121 -6.15 5.19 3.31
CA ARG A 121 -7.25 6.14 3.17
C ARG A 121 -7.38 7.05 4.38
N ARG A 122 -7.27 6.50 5.60
CA ARG A 122 -7.27 7.31 6.83
C ARG A 122 -6.12 8.31 6.82
N SER A 123 -4.92 7.92 6.37
CA SER A 123 -3.77 8.82 6.25
C SER A 123 -4.00 9.90 5.19
N LEU A 124 -4.56 9.56 4.02
CA LEU A 124 -4.95 10.53 2.98
C LEU A 124 -5.99 11.51 3.52
N THR A 125 -7.03 11.03 4.22
CA THR A 125 -8.06 11.88 4.83
C THR A 125 -7.48 12.80 5.90
N ALA A 126 -6.55 12.33 6.75
CA ALA A 126 -5.87 13.19 7.71
C ALA A 126 -5.04 14.27 6.99
N SER A 127 -4.33 13.90 5.93
CA SER A 127 -3.59 14.85 5.09
C SER A 127 -4.47 15.90 4.39
N LEU A 128 -5.76 15.64 4.15
CA LEU A 128 -6.67 16.68 3.63
C LEU A 128 -6.80 17.86 4.59
N ALA A 129 -6.72 17.62 5.90
CA ALA A 129 -6.81 18.69 6.89
C ALA A 129 -5.52 19.51 6.95
N ASP A 130 -4.37 18.83 6.92
CA ASP A 130 -3.07 19.43 7.25
C ASP A 130 -2.32 20.00 6.04
N LEU A 131 -2.44 19.36 4.87
CA LEU A 131 -1.55 19.67 3.75
C LEU A 131 -2.09 20.82 2.91
N ASP A 132 -1.25 21.83 2.74
CA ASP A 132 -1.42 22.94 1.82
C ASP A 132 -0.05 23.35 1.25
N GLY A 133 -0.03 24.08 0.14
CA GLY A 133 1.19 24.58 -0.49
C GLY A 133 1.83 23.65 -1.52
N PHE A 134 3.16 23.69 -1.59
CA PHE A 134 4.01 23.07 -2.61
C PHE A 134 4.55 21.72 -2.15
N VAL A 135 4.24 20.66 -2.90
CA VAL A 135 4.55 19.28 -2.58
C VAL A 135 5.77 18.81 -3.38
N VAL A 136 6.74 18.23 -2.67
CA VAL A 136 7.88 17.49 -3.21
C VAL A 136 7.61 15.99 -2.99
N PRO A 137 7.15 15.28 -4.03
CA PRO A 137 6.86 13.85 -3.94
C PRO A 137 8.12 12.99 -4.04
N GLY A 138 8.00 11.70 -3.69
CA GLY A 138 9.04 10.70 -3.91
C GLY A 138 9.28 10.42 -5.39
N HIS A 139 8.25 10.55 -6.22
CA HIS A 139 8.33 10.40 -7.68
C HIS A 139 7.55 11.47 -8.44
N GLY A 140 8.04 11.78 -9.63
CA GLY A 140 7.47 12.80 -10.51
C GLY A 140 7.90 14.22 -10.12
N PRO A 141 7.42 15.24 -10.85
CA PRO A 141 7.75 16.62 -10.55
C PRO A 141 7.01 17.11 -9.30
N PRO A 142 7.57 18.09 -8.58
CA PRO A 142 6.84 18.84 -7.58
C PRO A 142 5.55 19.46 -8.11
N PHE A 143 4.57 19.67 -7.23
CA PHE A 143 3.26 20.16 -7.60
C PHE A 143 2.59 20.98 -6.49
N GLU A 144 1.54 21.71 -6.85
CA GLU A 144 0.70 22.47 -5.92
C GLU A 144 -0.67 21.82 -5.75
N ARG A 145 -1.46 22.32 -4.80
CA ARG A 145 -2.85 21.87 -4.53
C ARG A 145 -2.93 20.41 -4.06
N PRO A 146 -2.25 20.05 -2.95
CA PRO A 146 -2.28 18.70 -2.39
C PRO A 146 -3.70 18.17 -2.17
N ARG A 147 -4.64 19.03 -1.79
CA ARG A 147 -6.03 18.65 -1.54
C ARG A 147 -6.73 18.09 -2.77
N GLU A 148 -6.49 18.67 -3.95
CA GLU A 148 -7.03 18.17 -5.21
C GLU A 148 -6.43 16.81 -5.57
N ALA A 149 -5.12 16.64 -5.38
CA ALA A 149 -4.43 15.37 -5.62
C ALA A 149 -4.95 14.25 -4.70
N ILE A 150 -5.16 14.56 -3.41
CA ILE A 150 -5.72 13.60 -2.44
C ILE A 150 -7.15 13.22 -2.81
N ALA A 151 -8.00 14.19 -3.14
CA ALA A 151 -9.37 13.91 -3.58
C ALA A 151 -9.39 13.00 -4.81
N SER A 152 -8.52 13.27 -5.79
CA SER A 152 -8.33 12.42 -6.97
C SER A 152 -7.89 11.00 -6.61
N HIS A 153 -6.96 10.84 -5.66
CA HIS A 153 -6.53 9.51 -5.18
C HIS A 153 -7.68 8.73 -4.56
N LEU A 154 -8.46 9.36 -3.68
CA LEU A 154 -9.59 8.71 -3.01
C LEU A 154 -10.66 8.28 -4.03
N ALA A 155 -11.00 9.16 -4.98
CA ALA A 155 -11.95 8.87 -6.04
C ALA A 155 -11.46 7.74 -6.96
N PHE A 156 -10.17 7.74 -7.32
CA PHE A 156 -9.57 6.67 -8.11
C PHE A 156 -9.65 5.31 -7.38
N GLN A 157 -9.37 5.27 -6.08
CA GLN A 157 -9.50 4.06 -5.27
C GLN A 157 -10.94 3.55 -5.21
N ASP A 158 -11.92 4.45 -5.10
CA ASP A 158 -13.34 4.10 -5.10
C ASP A 158 -13.75 3.51 -6.45
N GLU A 159 -13.29 4.10 -7.56
CA GLU A 159 -13.51 3.57 -8.91
C GLU A 159 -12.88 2.17 -9.07
N GLN A 160 -11.62 1.99 -8.67
CA GLN A 160 -10.95 0.69 -8.78
C GLN A 160 -11.67 -0.38 -7.94
N ALA A 161 -12.14 -0.03 -6.75
CA ALA A 161 -12.83 -0.97 -5.90
C ALA A 161 -14.20 -1.37 -6.45
N ARG A 162 -14.94 -0.44 -7.07
CA ARG A 162 -16.15 -0.78 -7.82
C ARG A 162 -15.85 -1.74 -8.96
N ARG A 163 -14.80 -1.48 -9.74
CA ARG A 163 -14.38 -2.39 -10.83
C ARG A 163 -14.01 -3.78 -10.32
N VAL A 164 -13.39 -3.89 -9.15
CA VAL A 164 -13.11 -5.19 -8.51
C VAL A 164 -14.41 -5.88 -8.10
N LEU A 165 -15.33 -5.16 -7.46
CA LEU A 165 -16.62 -5.72 -7.03
C LEU A 165 -17.45 -6.25 -8.21
N ASP A 166 -17.45 -5.52 -9.32
CA ASP A 166 -18.18 -5.88 -10.57
C ASP A 166 -17.68 -7.20 -11.20
N LEU A 167 -16.53 -7.75 -10.75
CA LEU A 167 -16.02 -9.05 -11.23
C LEU A 167 -16.65 -10.27 -10.56
N PHE A 168 -17.31 -10.09 -9.41
CA PHE A 168 -17.83 -11.21 -8.63
C PHE A 168 -19.23 -11.59 -9.07
N ALA A 169 -19.43 -12.85 -9.45
CA ALA A 169 -20.77 -13.41 -9.61
C ALA A 169 -21.40 -13.75 -8.24
N PRO A 170 -22.74 -13.78 -8.12
CA PRO A 170 -23.41 -14.23 -6.90
C PRO A 170 -22.91 -15.62 -6.45
N GLY A 171 -22.47 -15.72 -5.20
CA GLY A 171 -21.95 -16.96 -4.60
C GLY A 171 -20.55 -17.38 -5.04
N GLU A 172 -19.92 -16.68 -6.00
CA GLU A 172 -18.56 -16.97 -6.43
C GLU A 172 -17.53 -16.43 -5.43
N ALA A 173 -16.52 -17.25 -5.13
CA ALA A 173 -15.37 -16.84 -4.34
C ALA A 173 -14.11 -16.72 -5.22
N LEU A 174 -13.40 -15.58 -5.12
CA LEU A 174 -12.17 -15.30 -5.88
C LEU A 174 -11.02 -14.95 -4.94
N SER A 175 -9.82 -15.44 -5.25
CA SER A 175 -8.57 -14.97 -4.64
C SER A 175 -8.10 -13.66 -5.28
N ALA A 176 -7.16 -12.96 -4.65
CA ALA A 176 -6.56 -11.76 -5.23
C ALA A 176 -5.87 -12.06 -6.58
N CYS A 177 -5.22 -13.22 -6.71
CA CYS A 177 -4.66 -13.66 -7.99
C CYS A 177 -5.74 -13.81 -9.08
N ALA A 178 -6.89 -14.42 -8.76
CA ALA A 178 -7.98 -14.57 -9.72
C ALA A 178 -8.55 -13.21 -10.15
N VAL A 179 -8.72 -12.28 -9.22
CA VAL A 179 -9.13 -10.90 -9.50
C VAL A 179 -8.10 -10.18 -10.38
N ALA A 180 -6.81 -10.26 -10.05
CA ALA A 180 -5.73 -9.67 -10.85
C ALA A 180 -5.74 -10.20 -12.29
N ARG A 181 -5.93 -11.51 -12.49
CA ARG A 181 -6.03 -12.12 -13.84
C ARG A 181 -7.25 -11.63 -14.62
N ARG A 182 -8.39 -11.40 -13.95
CA ARG A 182 -9.60 -10.87 -14.61
C ARG A 182 -9.44 -9.41 -15.02
N LEU A 183 -8.85 -8.58 -14.14
CA LEU A 183 -8.64 -7.15 -14.44
C LEU A 183 -7.53 -6.92 -15.46
N TRP A 184 -6.46 -7.70 -15.40
CA TRP A 184 -5.26 -7.51 -16.23
C TRP A 184 -4.82 -8.81 -16.91
N PRO A 185 -5.60 -9.38 -17.85
CA PRO A 185 -5.32 -10.71 -18.41
C PRO A 185 -3.93 -10.88 -19.06
N ARG A 186 -3.35 -9.77 -19.54
CA ARG A 186 -2.04 -9.76 -20.21
C ARG A 186 -0.87 -9.36 -19.30
N THR A 187 -1.14 -8.68 -18.19
CA THR A 187 -0.11 -7.98 -17.41
C THR A 187 -0.17 -8.24 -15.89
N ALA A 188 -1.10 -9.07 -15.43
CA ALA A 188 -1.28 -9.39 -14.00
C ALA A 188 0.01 -9.87 -13.29
N PHE A 189 0.96 -10.44 -14.04
CA PHE A 189 2.23 -10.93 -13.51
C PHE A 189 3.46 -10.21 -14.09
N SER A 190 3.29 -9.09 -14.80
CA SER A 190 4.42 -8.24 -15.17
C SER A 190 5.04 -7.58 -13.94
N TRP A 191 4.20 -7.25 -12.94
CA TRP A 191 4.61 -6.66 -11.66
C TRP A 191 3.85 -7.32 -10.51
N PRO A 192 4.06 -8.61 -10.24
CA PRO A 192 3.19 -9.43 -9.39
C PRO A 192 3.06 -8.87 -7.96
N TRP A 193 4.13 -8.27 -7.42
CA TRP A 193 4.09 -7.64 -6.10
C TRP A 193 3.17 -6.41 -6.05
N LEU A 194 3.24 -5.54 -7.06
CA LEU A 194 2.39 -4.34 -7.15
C LEU A 194 0.94 -4.72 -7.44
N SER A 195 0.73 -5.71 -8.32
CA SER A 195 -0.60 -6.25 -8.61
C SER A 195 -1.23 -6.86 -7.35
N ALA A 196 -0.49 -7.69 -6.62
CA ALA A 196 -0.96 -8.25 -5.35
C ALA A 196 -1.29 -7.15 -4.34
N SER A 197 -0.38 -6.20 -4.14
CA SER A 197 -0.55 -5.09 -3.18
C SER A 197 -1.81 -4.28 -3.45
N THR A 198 -2.02 -3.93 -4.72
CA THR A 198 -3.21 -3.20 -5.17
C THR A 198 -4.49 -4.01 -4.94
N ILE A 199 -4.55 -5.24 -5.43
CA ILE A 199 -5.78 -6.04 -5.36
C ILE A 199 -6.12 -6.42 -3.92
N VAL A 200 -5.13 -6.81 -3.12
CA VAL A 200 -5.35 -7.14 -1.70
C VAL A 200 -5.86 -5.93 -0.93
N GLY A 201 -5.30 -4.73 -1.19
CA GLY A 201 -5.80 -3.49 -0.62
C GLY A 201 -7.27 -3.21 -0.99
N LEU A 202 -7.63 -3.37 -2.26
CA LEU A 202 -9.00 -3.16 -2.75
C LEU A 202 -9.99 -4.17 -2.16
N LEU A 203 -9.63 -5.45 -2.11
CA LEU A 203 -10.44 -6.51 -1.51
C LEU A 203 -10.67 -6.27 -0.02
N GLY A 204 -9.62 -5.85 0.70
CA GLY A 204 -9.74 -5.50 2.11
C GLY A 204 -10.60 -4.28 2.38
N ARG A 205 -10.53 -3.25 1.52
CA ARG A 205 -11.45 -2.10 1.59
C ARG A 205 -12.90 -2.54 1.39
N LEU A 206 -13.16 -3.36 0.37
CA LEU A 206 -14.51 -3.90 0.09
C LEU A 206 -15.01 -4.80 1.22
N ALA A 207 -14.13 -5.53 1.88
CA ALA A 207 -14.48 -6.33 3.06
C ALA A 207 -14.79 -5.46 4.29
N ALA A 208 -14.02 -4.38 4.50
CA ALA A 208 -14.30 -3.40 5.55
C ALA A 208 -15.61 -2.64 5.31
N ASP A 209 -15.97 -2.42 4.04
CA ASP A 209 -17.27 -1.86 3.63
C ASP A 209 -18.42 -2.91 3.70
N GLU A 210 -18.15 -4.13 4.20
CA GLU A 210 -19.10 -5.24 4.30
C GLU A 210 -19.70 -5.75 2.98
N LEU A 211 -19.10 -5.38 1.84
CA LEU A 211 -19.54 -5.79 0.49
C LEU A 211 -18.99 -7.16 0.09
N LEU A 212 -17.81 -7.51 0.60
CA LEU A 212 -17.19 -8.82 0.45
C LEU A 212 -16.93 -9.46 1.82
N VAL A 213 -16.87 -10.78 1.87
CA VAL A 213 -16.45 -11.53 3.07
C VAL A 213 -15.26 -12.44 2.75
N PRO A 214 -14.18 -12.41 3.55
CA PRO A 214 -13.10 -13.37 3.43
C PRO A 214 -13.64 -14.80 3.55
N THR A 215 -13.25 -15.67 2.62
CA THR A 215 -13.70 -17.06 2.53
C THR A 215 -12.51 -17.96 2.23
N PRO A 216 -12.21 -18.96 3.08
CA PRO A 216 -11.14 -19.91 2.80
C PRO A 216 -11.38 -20.65 1.47
N LEU A 217 -10.34 -20.76 0.66
CA LEU A 217 -10.28 -21.60 -0.52
C LEU A 217 -9.35 -22.81 -0.27
N ALA A 218 -9.17 -23.66 -1.28
CA ALA A 218 -8.26 -24.79 -1.20
C ALA A 218 -6.81 -24.34 -0.89
N ASP A 219 -6.01 -25.26 -0.35
CA ASP A 219 -4.56 -25.09 -0.13
C ASP A 219 -4.15 -23.88 0.72
N GLY A 220 -5.04 -23.43 1.63
CA GLY A 220 -4.77 -22.31 2.54
C GLY A 220 -4.85 -20.93 1.87
N VAL A 221 -5.40 -20.85 0.66
CA VAL A 221 -5.62 -19.58 -0.04
C VAL A 221 -6.80 -18.83 0.59
N THR A 222 -6.64 -17.52 0.77
CA THR A 222 -7.72 -16.61 1.16
C THR A 222 -8.44 -16.12 -0.10
N GLY A 223 -9.74 -16.43 -0.19
CA GLY A 223 -10.65 -15.87 -1.17
C GLY A 223 -11.59 -14.83 -0.56
N TYR A 224 -12.39 -14.22 -1.42
CA TYR A 224 -13.44 -13.28 -1.08
C TYR A 224 -14.69 -13.63 -1.86
N ARG A 225 -15.87 -13.39 -1.32
CA ARG A 225 -17.14 -13.52 -2.05
C ARG A 225 -18.09 -12.38 -1.68
N PRO A 226 -19.07 -12.05 -2.53
CA PRO A 226 -20.15 -11.15 -2.16
C PRO A 226 -20.88 -11.64 -0.91
N ARG A 227 -21.29 -10.70 -0.07
CA ARG A 227 -22.09 -11.00 1.11
C ARG A 227 -23.50 -11.45 0.74
#